data_AF-A0A2X2CI19-F1
#
_entry.id   AF-A0A2X2CI19-F1
#
_cell.length_a   1.000
_cell.length_b   1.000
_cell.length_c   1.000
_cell.angle_alpha   90.00
_cell.angle_beta   90.00
_cell.angle_gamma   90.00
#
_symmetry.space_group_name_H-M   'P 1'
#
loop_
_entity.id
_entity.type
_entity.pdbx_description
1 polymer ?
#
loop_
_entity_poly.entity_id
_entity_poly.type
_entity_poly.pdbx_seq_one_letter_code
_entity_poly.pdbx_strand_id
1 'polypeptide(L)'
;MEKISFADGRIMRTVKTKHPKGFMAGRYLHQQNWVDNDDRPFEFFMNRFRLLEAFPRQDFSDYTGLAQETIRRQIDEALALGYISETETHWQITPHGKLFLNSLLELFL
;
A
#
# COMPACT_ATOMS: atom_id res chain seq x y z
N MET A 1 19.59 35.20 2.14
CA MET A 1 20.41 34.62 3.22
C MET A 1 19.42 34.04 4.21
N GLU A 2 19.50 32.79 4.66
CA GLU A 2 20.67 32.12 5.21
C GLU A 2 20.78 30.64 4.80
N LYS A 3 22.04 30.19 4.80
CA LYS A 3 22.50 28.83 4.58
C LYS A 3 22.60 28.17 5.96
N ILE A 4 22.00 26.99 6.13
CA ILE A 4 22.29 26.13 7.28
C ILE A 4 22.57 24.73 6.76
N SER A 5 23.84 24.36 6.81
CA SER A 5 24.37 23.02 6.58
C SER A 5 24.53 22.35 7.94
N PHE A 6 23.97 21.16 8.15
CA PHE A 6 24.32 20.27 9.25
C PHE A 6 24.85 18.94 8.71
N ALA A 7 25.89 18.42 9.36
CA ALA A 7 26.82 17.40 8.88
C ALA A 7 26.44 15.98 9.34
N ASP A 8 25.38 15.38 8.77
CA ASP A 8 25.06 13.95 9.01
C ASP A 8 24.47 13.22 7.78
N GLY A 9 24.79 13.65 6.56
CA GLY A 9 24.51 12.86 5.35
C GLY A 9 23.03 12.57 5.00
N ARG A 10 22.05 13.09 5.76
CA ARG A 10 20.62 12.90 5.46
C ARG A 10 20.12 13.97 4.51
N ILE A 11 19.75 13.57 3.30
CA ILE A 11 19.07 14.42 2.33
C ILE A 11 17.59 14.49 2.73
N MET A 12 17.15 15.63 3.25
CA MET A 12 15.73 15.90 3.49
C MET A 12 15.17 16.72 2.31
N ARG A 13 14.40 16.09 1.43
CA ARG A 13 13.63 16.79 0.38
C ARG A 13 12.30 17.24 0.96
N THR A 14 12.17 18.52 1.24
CA THR A 14 10.89 19.15 1.60
C THR A 14 10.11 19.47 0.32
N VAL A 15 9.07 18.69 0.02
CA VAL A 15 8.07 19.11 -0.97
C VAL A 15 6.98 19.88 -0.24
N LYS A 16 6.95 21.18 -0.50
CA LYS A 16 5.97 22.14 0.01
C LYS A 16 4.55 21.66 -0.25
N THR A 17 3.79 21.56 0.82
CA THR A 17 2.35 21.29 0.89
C THR A 17 1.54 22.29 0.06
N LYS A 18 0.65 21.80 -0.79
CA LYS A 18 -0.60 22.49 -1.16
C LYS A 18 -1.77 21.50 -0.98
N HIS A 19 -2.51 21.74 0.10
CA HIS A 19 -3.75 21.08 0.57
C HIS A 19 -4.93 21.20 -0.43
N PRO A 20 -6.08 20.49 -0.29
CA PRO A 20 -6.71 20.05 0.98
C PRO A 20 -7.43 18.67 1.00
N LYS A 21 -7.83 18.23 2.22
CA LYS A 21 -8.69 17.07 2.57
C LYS A 21 -8.00 15.72 2.85
N GLY A 22 -7.21 15.69 3.92
CA GLY A 22 -7.61 15.01 5.16
C GLY A 22 -7.97 13.52 5.18
N PHE A 23 -7.73 12.70 4.16
CA PHE A 23 -8.14 11.28 4.24
C PHE A 23 -7.09 10.33 4.82
N MET A 24 -5.81 10.74 4.92
CA MET A 24 -4.72 9.80 5.24
C MET A 24 -3.64 10.36 6.18
N ALA A 25 -3.98 11.34 7.03
CA ALA A 25 -2.97 12.00 7.86
C ALA A 25 -2.92 11.54 9.33
N GLY A 26 -3.93 10.82 9.82
CA GLY A 26 -4.07 10.58 11.27
C GLY A 26 -3.60 9.20 11.77
N ARG A 27 -3.78 8.14 10.97
CA ARG A 27 -3.54 6.76 11.45
C ARG A 27 -2.19 6.18 11.01
N TYR A 28 -1.78 6.40 9.76
CA TYR A 28 -0.53 5.83 9.24
C TYR A 28 0.75 6.41 9.84
N LEU A 29 0.72 7.68 10.29
CA LEU A 29 1.92 8.29 10.86
C LEU A 29 2.24 7.78 12.27
N HIS A 30 1.31 7.10 12.94
CA HIS A 30 1.50 6.66 14.32
C HIS A 30 2.00 5.22 14.47
N GLN A 31 2.02 4.43 13.39
CA GLN A 31 2.31 3.01 13.41
C GLN A 31 3.66 2.66 12.74
N GLN A 32 4.60 3.60 12.70
CA GLN A 32 6.00 3.34 12.32
C GLN A 32 6.81 2.63 13.42
N ASN A 33 6.16 2.07 14.44
CA ASN A 33 6.83 1.37 15.52
C ASN A 33 6.17 0.01 15.68
N TRP A 34 6.88 -1.03 15.25
CA TRP A 34 6.52 -2.46 15.34
C TRP A 34 5.47 -2.91 14.33
N VAL A 35 5.93 -3.24 13.12
CA VAL A 35 5.12 -4.01 12.14
C VAL A 35 4.98 -5.41 12.73
N ASP A 36 3.84 -5.70 13.35
CA ASP A 36 3.52 -7.04 13.81
C ASP A 36 3.31 -7.95 12.58
N ASN A 37 3.37 -9.27 12.74
CA ASN A 37 3.29 -10.17 11.57
C ASN A 37 1.98 -10.01 10.76
N ASP A 38 0.93 -9.52 11.42
CA ASP A 38 -0.39 -9.26 10.85
C ASP A 38 -0.43 -8.02 9.92
N ASP A 39 0.56 -7.12 10.00
CA ASP A 39 0.64 -5.91 9.16
C ASP A 39 1.30 -6.18 7.79
N ARG A 40 1.90 -7.38 7.59
CA ARG A 40 2.66 -7.71 6.37
C ARG A 40 1.80 -7.69 5.09
N PRO A 41 0.56 -8.23 5.07
CA PRO A 41 -0.28 -8.14 3.88
C PRO A 41 -0.59 -6.71 3.49
N PHE A 42 -0.95 -5.91 4.48
CA PHE A 42 -1.31 -4.53 4.30
C PHE A 42 -0.14 -3.72 3.70
N GLU A 43 1.07 -3.84 4.27
CA GLU A 43 2.28 -3.18 3.75
C GLU A 43 2.63 -3.64 2.32
N PHE A 44 2.49 -4.93 2.03
CA PHE A 44 2.73 -5.45 0.67
C PHE A 44 1.77 -4.82 -0.34
N PHE A 45 0.46 -4.85 -0.05
CA PHE A 45 -0.56 -4.31 -0.95
C PHE A 45 -0.54 -2.79 -1.04
N MET A 46 -0.14 -2.09 0.03
CA MET A 46 0.12 -0.66 -0.02
C MET A 46 1.19 -0.32 -1.07
N ASN A 47 2.27 -1.11 -1.13
CA ASN A 47 3.33 -0.92 -2.11
C ASN A 47 2.88 -1.33 -3.51
N ARG A 48 2.22 -2.49 -3.66
CA ARG A 48 1.84 -3.02 -4.98
C ARG A 48 0.72 -2.23 -5.64
N PHE A 49 -0.38 -1.93 -4.95
CA PHE A 49 -1.52 -1.25 -5.57
C PHE A 49 -1.23 0.20 -5.97
N ARG A 50 -0.24 0.86 -5.37
CA ARG A 50 0.18 2.21 -5.76
C ARG A 50 0.86 2.30 -7.12
N LEU A 51 1.44 1.20 -7.61
CA LEU A 51 2.12 1.15 -8.90
C LEU A 51 1.13 1.13 -10.07
N LEU A 52 -0.15 0.84 -9.79
CA LEU A 52 -1.23 0.79 -10.79
C LEU A 52 -0.96 -0.16 -11.97
N GLU A 53 -0.06 -1.12 -11.76
CA GLU A 53 0.34 -2.12 -12.74
C GLU A 53 -0.06 -3.52 -12.30
N ALA A 54 -0.03 -4.47 -13.23
CA ALA A 54 -0.20 -5.87 -12.89
C ALA A 54 1.05 -6.38 -12.19
N PHE A 55 0.87 -7.20 -11.15
CA PHE A 55 1.98 -7.81 -10.43
C PHE A 55 1.72 -9.30 -10.17
N PRO A 56 2.77 -10.14 -10.12
CA PRO A 56 2.60 -11.56 -9.88
C PRO A 56 1.96 -11.83 -8.52
N ARG A 57 1.06 -12.81 -8.46
CA ARG A 57 0.46 -13.26 -7.19
C ARG A 57 1.50 -13.89 -6.26
N GLN A 58 2.49 -14.55 -6.86
CA GLN A 58 3.57 -15.22 -6.16
C GLN A 58 4.44 -14.25 -5.34
N ASP A 59 4.58 -13.01 -5.79
CA ASP A 59 5.29 -11.96 -5.06
C ASP A 59 4.79 -11.83 -3.62
N PHE A 60 3.48 -12.00 -3.38
CA PHE A 60 2.95 -11.92 -2.02
C PHE A 60 3.66 -12.90 -1.09
N SER A 61 3.74 -14.17 -1.48
CA SER A 61 4.38 -15.20 -0.67
C SER A 61 5.89 -15.00 -0.58
N ASP A 62 6.52 -14.58 -1.68
CA ASP A 62 7.97 -14.39 -1.74
C ASP A 62 8.44 -13.23 -0.84
N TYR A 63 7.68 -12.13 -0.77
CA TYR A 63 8.05 -10.94 0.00
C TYR A 63 7.49 -10.93 1.43
N THR A 64 6.35 -11.57 1.70
CA THR A 64 5.76 -11.60 3.06
C THR A 64 6.09 -12.87 3.85
N GLY A 65 6.44 -13.95 3.15
CA GLY A 65 6.56 -15.30 3.74
C GLY A 65 5.23 -15.94 4.09
N LEU A 66 4.10 -15.35 3.70
CA LEU A 66 2.74 -15.83 3.99
C LEU A 66 2.13 -16.53 2.77
N ALA A 67 1.27 -17.51 3.03
CA ALA A 67 0.54 -18.21 1.98
C ALA A 67 -0.60 -17.33 1.43
N GLN A 68 -0.89 -17.36 0.13
CA GLN A 68 -1.95 -16.52 -0.46
C GLN A 68 -3.34 -16.82 0.13
N GLU A 69 -3.53 -18.01 0.69
CA GLU A 69 -4.74 -18.43 1.37
C GLU A 69 -5.09 -17.52 2.56
N THR A 70 -4.09 -16.89 3.20
CA THR A 70 -4.31 -15.98 4.34
C THR A 70 -5.04 -14.70 3.94
N ILE A 71 -4.89 -14.29 2.68
CA ILE A 71 -5.49 -13.08 2.11
C ILE A 71 -6.60 -13.37 1.10
N ARG A 72 -6.93 -14.65 0.89
CA ARG A 72 -7.88 -15.07 -0.16
C ARG A 72 -9.25 -14.41 0.02
N ARG A 73 -9.74 -14.36 1.26
CA ARG A 73 -11.03 -13.72 1.58
C ARG A 73 -11.04 -12.23 1.18
N GLN A 74 -9.98 -11.51 1.50
CA GLN A 74 -9.82 -10.09 1.20
C GLN A 74 -9.71 -9.86 -0.32
N ILE A 75 -8.98 -10.73 -1.03
CA ILE A 75 -8.88 -10.68 -2.49
C ILE A 75 -10.24 -10.97 -3.14
N ASP A 76 -10.99 -11.97 -2.67
CA ASP A 76 -12.32 -12.29 -3.18
C ASP A 76 -13.28 -11.11 -3.00
N GLU A 77 -13.21 -10.43 -1.86
CA GLU A 77 -13.98 -9.21 -1.60
C GLU A 77 -13.56 -8.07 -2.55
N ALA A 78 -12.26 -7.85 -2.72
CA ALA A 78 -11.74 -6.86 -3.66
C ALA A 78 -12.14 -7.13 -5.13
N LEU A 79 -12.22 -8.41 -5.53
CA LEU A 79 -12.71 -8.84 -6.83
C LEU A 79 -14.22 -8.61 -6.97
N ALA A 80 -15.00 -8.97 -5.95
CA ALA A 80 -16.44 -8.77 -5.93
C ALA A 80 -16.83 -7.28 -6.00
N LEU A 81 -16.04 -6.41 -5.36
CA LEU A 81 -16.17 -4.95 -5.44
C LEU A 81 -15.63 -4.37 -6.75
N GLY A 82 -15.01 -5.18 -7.61
CA GLY A 82 -14.42 -4.75 -8.87
C GLY A 82 -13.20 -3.83 -8.71
N TYR A 83 -12.54 -3.85 -7.55
CA TYR A 83 -11.35 -3.03 -7.29
C TYR A 83 -10.10 -3.59 -7.97
N ILE A 84 -10.02 -4.91 -8.08
CA ILE A 84 -8.93 -5.59 -8.75
C ILE A 84 -9.47 -6.58 -9.78
N SER A 85 -8.63 -7.00 -10.70
CA SER A 85 -8.81 -8.18 -11.53
C SER A 85 -7.73 -9.20 -11.20
N GLU A 86 -8.09 -10.48 -11.29
CA GLU A 86 -7.21 -11.61 -11.06
C GLU A 86 -7.11 -12.44 -12.34
N THR A 87 -5.88 -12.81 -12.69
CA THR A 87 -5.56 -13.85 -13.66
C THR A 87 -4.95 -15.04 -12.93
N GLU A 88 -4.63 -16.10 -13.66
CA GLU A 88 -3.98 -17.29 -13.07
C GLU A 88 -2.67 -16.94 -12.33
N THR A 89 -1.94 -15.92 -12.80
CA THR A 89 -0.60 -15.58 -12.28
C THR A 89 -0.48 -14.17 -11.72
N HIS A 90 -1.37 -13.23 -12.04
CA HIS A 90 -1.25 -11.81 -11.70
C HIS A 90 -2.52 -11.23 -11.08
N TRP A 91 -2.33 -10.25 -10.18
CA TRP A 91 -3.36 -9.30 -9.79
C TRP A 91 -3.10 -7.94 -10.46
N GLN A 92 -4.16 -7.21 -10.74
CA GLN A 92 -4.08 -5.86 -11.28
C GLN A 92 -5.19 -4.99 -10.72
N ILE A 93 -4.88 -3.74 -10.37
CA ILE A 93 -5.89 -2.79 -9.97
C ILE A 93 -6.71 -2.30 -11.17
N THR A 94 -8.03 -2.21 -11.01
CA THR A 94 -8.91 -1.67 -12.04
C THR A 94 -8.97 -0.14 -11.98
N PRO A 95 -9.49 0.54 -13.02
CA PRO A 95 -9.79 1.97 -12.93
C PRO A 95 -10.72 2.32 -11.76
N HIS A 96 -11.65 1.42 -11.40
CA HIS A 96 -12.53 1.60 -10.25
C HIS A 96 -11.74 1.50 -8.93
N GLY A 97 -10.93 0.46 -8.77
CA GLY A 97 -10.08 0.30 -7.57
C GLY A 97 -9.12 1.47 -7.38
N LYS A 98 -8.61 2.08 -8.45
CA LYS A 98 -7.78 3.29 -8.37
C LYS A 98 -8.50 4.46 -7.69
N LEU A 99 -9.80 4.63 -7.95
CA LEU A 99 -10.61 5.69 -7.32
C LEU A 99 -10.89 5.41 -5.83
N PHE A 100 -10.91 4.13 -5.45
CA PHE A 100 -11.21 3.65 -4.10
C PHE A 100 -10.00 2.96 -3.45
N LEU A 101 -8.78 3.41 -3.76
CA LEU A 101 -7.53 2.74 -3.32
C LEU A 101 -7.46 2.59 -1.80
N ASN A 102 -7.94 3.59 -1.05
CA ASN A 102 -7.96 3.54 0.40
C ASN A 102 -8.91 2.45 0.92
N SER A 103 -10.13 2.36 0.38
CA SER A 103 -11.09 1.33 0.75
C SER A 103 -10.63 -0.07 0.33
N LEU A 104 -9.92 -0.19 -0.81
CA LEU A 104 -9.26 -1.43 -1.21
C LEU A 104 -8.20 -1.85 -0.18
N LEU A 105 -7.35 -0.92 0.28
CA LEU A 105 -6.31 -1.20 1.26
C LEU A 105 -6.85 -1.54 2.65
N GLU A 106 -7.97 -0.92 3.05
CA GLU A 106 -8.66 -1.20 4.31
C GLU A 106 -9.15 -2.65 4.42
N LEU A 107 -9.32 -3.38 3.31
CA LEU A 107 -9.66 -4.79 3.33
C LEU A 107 -8.55 -5.67 3.95
N PHE A 108 -7.31 -5.18 3.97
CA PHE A 108 -6.13 -5.93 4.42
C PHE A 108 -5.65 -5.53 5.82
N LEU A 109 -6.39 -4.67 6.53
CA LEU A 109 -6.15 -4.26 7.92
C LEU A 109 -6.78 -5.22 8.94
#